data_AF-A0A8T4XD87-F1
#
_entry.id   AF-A0A8T4XD87-F1
#
_cell.length_a   1.000
_cell.length_b   1.000
_cell.length_c   1.000
_cell.angle_alpha   90.00
_cell.angle_beta   90.00
_cell.angle_gamma   90.00
#
_symmetry.space_group_name_H-M   'P 1'
#
loop_
_entity.id
_entity.type
_entity.pdbx_description
1 polymer ?
#
loop_
_entity_poly.entity_id
_entity_poly.type
_entity_poly.pdbx_seq_one_letter_code
_entity_poly.pdbx_strand_id
1 'polypeptide(L)'
;MSEIVTKTLYDLLRDPEYGSIYAEILKFCREPKTKDEIERFVLEDLKATYEKTKVWPAYFIWELEKAGGLRWEGKWKTTEMGLKLIS
;
A
#
# COMPACT_ATOMS: atom_id res chain seq x y z
N MET A 1 5.54 -19.40 -21.16
CA MET A 1 4.94 -18.11 -20.77
C MET A 1 4.90 -18.10 -19.26
N SER A 2 5.67 -17.25 -18.59
CA SER A 2 5.62 -17.17 -17.12
C SER A 2 4.26 -16.63 -16.70
N GLU A 3 3.49 -17.41 -15.94
CA GLU A 3 2.32 -16.88 -15.24
C GLU A 3 2.79 -15.72 -14.36
N ILE A 4 2.23 -14.53 -14.56
CA ILE A 4 2.45 -13.41 -13.65
C ILE A 4 1.66 -13.76 -12.39
N VAL A 5 2.32 -14.37 -11.41
CA VAL A 5 1.73 -14.60 -10.09
C VAL A 5 1.48 -13.21 -9.48
N THR A 6 0.21 -12.84 -9.38
CA THR A 6 -0.19 -11.60 -8.71
C THR A 6 -0.24 -11.87 -7.21
N LYS A 7 0.56 -11.15 -6.43
CA LYS A 7 0.52 -11.23 -4.96
C LYS A 7 -0.87 -10.86 -4.47
N THR A 8 -1.42 -11.66 -3.55
CA THR A 8 -2.66 -11.31 -2.84
C THR A 8 -2.39 -10.22 -1.81
N LEU A 9 -3.44 -9.58 -1.30
CA LEU A 9 -3.29 -8.61 -0.21
C LEU A 9 -2.66 -9.24 1.05
N TYR A 10 -2.98 -10.50 1.31
CA TYR A 10 -2.38 -11.25 2.41
C TYR A 10 -0.88 -11.47 2.21
N ASP A 11 -0.44 -11.75 0.98
CA ASP A 11 0.99 -11.89 0.66
C ASP A 11 1.74 -10.56 0.85
N LEU A 12 1.13 -9.43 0.43
CA LEU A 12 1.71 -8.11 0.65
C LEU A 12 1.90 -7.80 2.14
N LEU A 13 0.88 -8.05 2.96
CA LEU A 13 0.93 -7.76 4.40
C LEU A 13 1.92 -8.65 5.17
N ARG A 14 2.28 -9.81 4.63
CA ARG A 14 3.27 -10.73 5.22
C ARG A 14 4.66 -10.60 4.60
N ASP A 15 4.83 -9.71 3.64
CA ASP A 15 6.12 -9.43 3.04
C ASP A 15 7.08 -8.95 4.15
N PRO A 16 8.24 -9.59 4.36
CA PRO A 16 9.14 -9.27 5.46
C PRO A 16 9.78 -7.89 5.32
N GLU A 17 9.85 -7.35 4.10
CA GLU A 17 10.47 -6.06 3.83
C GLU A 17 9.42 -4.94 3.84
N TYR A 18 8.27 -5.17 3.21
CA TYR A 18 7.27 -4.12 2.96
C TYR A 18 5.95 -4.28 3.71
N GLY A 19 5.70 -5.40 4.38
CA GLY A 19 4.41 -5.71 5.00
C GLY A 19 3.95 -4.64 6.00
N SER A 20 4.88 -4.10 6.79
CA SER A 20 4.57 -3.00 7.72
C SER A 20 4.21 -1.70 6.99
N ILE A 21 4.90 -1.36 5.90
CA ILE A 21 4.62 -0.17 5.07
C ILE A 21 3.21 -0.29 4.46
N TYR A 22 2.88 -1.45 3.89
CA TYR A 22 1.56 -1.73 3.35
C TYR A 22 0.46 -1.59 4.41
N ALA A 23 0.65 -2.17 5.60
CA ALA A 23 -0.30 -2.07 6.69
C ALA A 23 -0.53 -0.62 7.14
N GLU A 24 0.54 0.17 7.26
CA GLU A 24 0.44 1.59 7.67
C GLU A 24 -0.24 2.45 6.61
N ILE A 25 0.02 2.23 5.31
CA ILE A 25 -0.71 2.94 4.24
C ILE A 25 -2.21 2.63 4.30
N LEU A 26 -2.60 1.37 4.52
CA LEU A 26 -4.01 1.00 4.65
C LEU A 26 -4.66 1.60 5.91
N LYS A 27 -3.91 1.76 7.02
CA LYS A 27 -4.42 2.48 8.20
C LYS A 27 -4.58 3.98 7.90
N PHE A 28 -3.63 4.59 7.21
CA PHE A 28 -3.67 6.00 6.83
C PHE A 28 -4.83 6.33 5.87
N CYS A 29 -5.15 5.40 4.97
CA CYS A 29 -6.24 5.53 4.00
C CYS A 29 -7.61 5.04 4.52
N ARG A 30 -7.77 4.82 5.84
CA ARG A 30 -9.10 4.63 6.46
C ARG A 30 -10.03 5.81 6.11
N GLU A 31 -9.46 7.00 6.13
CA GLU A 31 -10.05 8.20 5.55
C GLU A 31 -9.48 8.44 4.13
N PRO A 32 -10.28 8.90 3.15
CA PRO A 32 -9.80 9.08 1.79
C PRO A 32 -8.61 10.04 1.65
N LYS A 33 -7.56 9.64 0.94
CA LYS A 33 -6.30 10.40 0.72
C LYS A 33 -6.00 10.65 -0.76
N THR A 34 -5.34 11.76 -1.06
CA THR A 34 -4.73 11.97 -2.38
C THR A 34 -3.46 11.13 -2.52
N LYS A 35 -3.00 10.94 -3.76
CA LYS A 35 -1.72 10.28 -4.03
C LYS A 35 -0.58 10.99 -3.29
N ASP A 36 -0.49 12.32 -3.44
CA ASP A 36 0.57 13.13 -2.83
C ASP A 36 0.58 13.04 -1.29
N GLU A 37 -0.60 12.98 -0.65
CA GLU A 37 -0.69 12.76 0.80
C GLU A 37 -0.09 11.42 1.22
N ILE A 38 -0.35 10.35 0.46
CA ILE A 38 0.20 9.02 0.74
C ILE A 38 1.70 8.98 0.47
N GLU A 39 2.16 9.52 -0.67
CA GLU A 39 3.59 9.53 -1.00
C GLU A 39 4.40 10.31 0.03
N ARG A 40 3.87 11.45 0.51
CA ARG A 40 4.47 12.20 1.61
C ARG A 40 4.51 11.38 2.89
N PHE A 41 3.42 10.74 3.28
CA PHE A 41 3.36 9.88 4.47
C PHE A 41 4.40 8.75 4.42
N VAL A 42 4.56 8.09 3.26
CA VAL A 42 5.56 7.04 3.05
C VAL A 42 7.00 7.58 3.22
N LEU A 43 7.29 8.76 2.67
CA LEU A 43 8.64 9.33 2.73
C LEU A 43 8.97 9.96 4.09
N GLU A 44 8.02 10.69 4.67
CA GLU A 44 8.23 11.54 5.83
C GLU A 44 7.93 10.83 7.15
N ASP A 45 6.85 10.05 7.25
CA ASP A 45 6.44 9.40 8.50
C ASP A 45 7.04 7.99 8.58
N LEU A 46 6.87 7.18 7.53
CA LEU A 46 7.40 5.81 7.49
C LEU A 46 8.91 5.74 7.18
N LYS A 47 9.49 6.87 6.75
CA LYS A 47 10.91 6.98 6.35
C LYS A 47 11.31 5.94 5.31
N ALA A 48 10.38 5.53 4.44
CA ALA A 48 10.55 4.54 3.40
C ALA A 48 11.02 5.19 2.08
N THR A 49 12.25 5.72 2.11
CA THR A 49 12.86 6.40 0.95
C THR A 49 13.34 5.40 -0.10
N TYR A 50 13.63 5.89 -1.32
CA TYR A 50 14.16 5.06 -2.40
C TYR A 50 15.49 4.41 -2.03
N GLU A 51 16.35 5.08 -1.26
CA GLU A 51 17.65 4.53 -0.84
C GLU A 51 17.47 3.26 0.01
N LYS A 52 16.40 3.22 0.82
CA LYS A 52 16.10 2.10 1.73
C LYS A 52 15.31 0.99 1.07
N THR A 53 14.30 1.35 0.28
CA THR A 53 13.33 0.38 -0.27
C THR A 53 13.60 0.02 -1.73
N LYS A 54 14.44 0.78 -2.44
CA LYS A 54 14.69 0.63 -3.88
C LYS A 54 13.44 0.72 -4.77
N VAL A 55 12.34 1.26 -4.22
CA VAL A 55 11.09 1.52 -4.94
C VAL A 55 10.59 2.93 -4.63
N TRP A 56 9.79 3.47 -5.54
CA TRP A 56 9.14 4.77 -5.34
C TRP A 56 7.86 4.62 -4.51
N PRO A 57 7.42 5.62 -3.73
CA PRO A 57 6.19 5.53 -2.94
C PRO A 57 4.94 5.10 -3.74
N ALA A 58 4.83 5.54 -4.99
CA ALA A 58 3.77 5.12 -5.93
C ALA A 58 3.68 3.59 -6.11
N TYR A 59 4.79 2.85 -5.95
CA TYR A 59 4.83 1.39 -6.03
C TYR A 59 3.89 0.76 -5.00
N PHE A 60 3.91 1.25 -3.75
CA PHE A 60 3.08 0.68 -2.69
C PHE A 60 1.59 0.91 -2.96
N ILE A 61 1.24 2.09 -3.49
CA ILE A 61 -0.14 2.41 -3.87
C ILE A 61 -0.62 1.46 -4.97
N TRP A 62 0.20 1.25 -6.00
CA TRP A 62 -0.12 0.37 -7.13
C TRP A 62 -0.30 -1.09 -6.69
N GLU A 63 0.61 -1.63 -5.87
CA GLU A 63 0.49 -3.01 -5.38
C GLU A 63 -0.75 -3.18 -4.49
N LEU A 64 -1.05 -2.23 -3.62
CA LEU A 64 -2.25 -2.28 -2.78
C LEU A 64 -3.54 -2.17 -3.59
N GLU A 65 -3.58 -1.33 -4.63
CA GLU A 65 -4.72 -1.27 -5.54
C GLU A 65 -4.91 -2.60 -6.27
N LYS A 66 -3.83 -3.13 -6.87
CA LYS A 66 -3.84 -4.39 -7.62
C LYS A 66 -4.27 -5.59 -6.75
N ALA A 67 -3.84 -5.61 -5.50
CA ALA A 67 -4.20 -6.63 -4.53
C ALA A 67 -5.59 -6.42 -3.88
N GLY A 68 -6.28 -5.32 -4.18
CA GLY A 68 -7.62 -5.01 -3.67
C GLY A 68 -7.64 -4.43 -2.24
N GLY A 69 -6.50 -3.97 -1.72
CA GLY A 69 -6.41 -3.28 -0.43
C GLY A 69 -6.79 -1.80 -0.48
N LEU A 70 -6.46 -1.13 -1.59
CA LEU A 70 -6.90 0.24 -1.87
C LEU A 70 -7.85 0.26 -3.08
N ARG A 71 -8.67 1.31 -3.15
CA ARG A 71 -9.48 1.63 -4.33
C ARG A 71 -9.44 3.12 -4.59
N TRP A 72 -9.43 3.50 -5.87
CA TRP A 72 -9.59 4.88 -6.32
C TRP A 72 -11.07 5.23 -6.52
N GLU A 73 -11.56 6.20 -5.77
CA GLU A 73 -12.91 6.78 -5.90
C GLU A 73 -12.83 8.31 -5.80
N GLY A 74 -11.98 8.93 -6.64
CA GLY A 74 -11.61 10.35 -6.58
C GLY A 74 -10.54 10.69 -5.53
N LYS A 75 -10.41 9.82 -4.52
CA LYS A 75 -9.27 9.69 -3.61
C LYS A 75 -9.03 8.20 -3.34
N TRP A 76 -7.86 7.85 -2.82
CA TRP A 76 -7.53 6.51 -2.37
C TRP A 76 -8.17 6.21 -1.03
N LYS A 77 -8.87 5.08 -0.94
CA LYS A 77 -9.50 4.61 0.29
C LYS A 77 -9.22 3.12 0.50
N THR A 78 -9.01 2.73 1.75
CA THR A 78 -8.90 1.33 2.15
C THR A 78 -10.23 0.61 1.92
N THR A 79 -10.17 -0.53 1.24
CA THR A 79 -11.35 -1.37 0.97
C THR A 79 -11.81 -2.09 2.24
N GLU A 80 -13.04 -2.60 2.24
CA GLU A 80 -13.53 -3.44 3.34
C GLU A 80 -12.65 -4.66 3.61
N MET A 81 -12.09 -5.27 2.56
CA MET A 81 -11.15 -6.38 2.69
C MET A 81 -9.85 -5.93 3.37
N GLY A 82 -9.29 -4.78 2.95
CA GLY A 82 -8.13 -4.19 3.61
C GLY A 82 -8.37 -3.88 5.07
N LEU A 83 -9.54 -3.32 5.41
CA LEU A 83 -9.91 -3.04 6.80
C LEU A 83 -9.95 -4.32 7.64
N LYS A 84 -10.53 -5.41 7.13
CA LYS A 84 -10.61 -6.70 7.85
C LYS A 84 -9.23 -7.29 8.16
N LEU A 85 -8.24 -7.08 7.29
CA LEU A 85 -6.89 -7.64 7.45
C LEU A 85 -5.94 -6.79 8.30
N ILE A 86 -6.26 -5.52 8.54
CA ILE A 86 -5.47 -4.61 9.40
C ILE A 86 -6.16 -4.28 10.75
N SER A 87 -7.31 -4.90 11.01
CA SER A 87 -8.08 -4.77 12.26
C SER A 87 -7.46 -5.55 13.40
#